data_AF-A0A7C3PLU1-F1
#
_entry.id   AF-A0A7C3PLU1-F1
#
_cell.length_a   1.000
_cell.length_b   1.000
_cell.length_c   1.000
_cell.angle_alpha   90.00
_cell.angle_beta   90.00
_cell.angle_gamma   90.00
#
_symmetry.space_group_name_H-M   'P 1'
#
loop_
_entity.id
_entity.type
_entity.pdbx_description
1 polymer ?
#
loop_
_entity_poly.entity_id
_entity_poly.type
_entity_poly.pdbx_seq_one_letter_code
_entity_poly.pdbx_strand_id
1 'polypeptide(L)'
;MVLIVKLQDIVDEMDTLSDELHAYLNKQTGELVTISSEELQAAEEEDAIESYPEWQREAIQKAQEILDSDDYLSLPSKFDIHEYSIIERFCTEIEDAELSDELLFQIQGSGAFQRFKHAIYRYDIVDDWYRYRQKALEKIAIDWLEVNSISCTTNEE
;
A
#
# COMPACT_ATOMS: atom_id res chain seq x y z
N MET A 1 1.22 -26.58 3.86
CA MET A 1 -0.06 -26.00 3.44
C MET A 1 0.31 -24.84 2.53
N VAL A 2 -0.21 -24.75 1.31
CA VAL A 2 0.08 -23.58 0.46
C VAL A 2 -0.91 -22.50 0.88
N LEU A 3 -0.41 -21.39 1.40
CA LEU A 3 -1.23 -20.24 1.71
C LEU A 3 -1.64 -19.58 0.39
N ILE A 4 -2.95 -19.42 0.20
CA ILE A 4 -3.52 -18.78 -0.98
C ILE A 4 -4.28 -17.55 -0.51
N VAL A 5 -3.81 -16.37 -0.90
CA VAL A 5 -4.46 -15.09 -0.61
C VAL A 5 -5.06 -14.49 -1.87
N LYS A 6 -6.04 -13.58 -1.73
CA LYS A 6 -6.57 -12.86 -2.88
C LYS A 6 -5.68 -11.67 -3.19
N LEU A 7 -5.29 -11.51 -4.45
CA LEU A 7 -4.45 -10.37 -4.85
C LEU A 7 -5.17 -9.04 -4.59
N GLN A 8 -6.46 -8.96 -4.88
CA GLN A 8 -7.24 -7.73 -4.69
C GLN A 8 -7.27 -7.29 -3.22
N ASP A 9 -7.49 -8.22 -2.28
CA ASP A 9 -7.46 -7.90 -0.85
C ASP A 9 -6.12 -7.28 -0.42
N ILE A 10 -4.99 -7.77 -0.96
CA ILE A 10 -3.66 -7.20 -0.69
C ILE A 10 -3.53 -5.80 -1.30
N VAL A 11 -3.97 -5.62 -2.55
CA VAL A 11 -3.87 -4.34 -3.26
C VAL A 11 -4.75 -3.27 -2.61
N ASP A 12 -5.96 -3.61 -2.21
CA ASP A 12 -6.90 -2.72 -1.53
C ASP A 12 -6.35 -2.29 -0.16
N GLU A 13 -5.73 -3.24 0.56
CA GLU A 13 -5.06 -2.95 1.83
C GLU A 13 -3.90 -1.99 1.62
N MET A 14 -3.03 -2.25 0.62
CA MET A 14 -1.92 -1.37 0.24
C MET A 14 -2.37 0.05 -0.13
N ASP A 15 -3.54 0.20 -0.75
CA ASP A 15 -4.09 1.50 -1.12
C ASP A 15 -4.54 2.33 0.11
N THR A 16 -4.97 1.63 1.15
CA THR A 16 -5.44 2.22 2.42
C THR A 16 -4.28 2.70 3.29
N LEU A 17 -3.07 2.15 3.11
CA LEU A 17 -1.90 2.47 3.93
C LEU A 17 -1.49 3.94 3.85
N SER A 18 -0.92 4.41 4.95
CA SER A 18 -0.39 5.77 5.09
C SER A 18 0.88 5.72 5.95
N ASP A 19 1.50 6.87 6.18
CA ASP A 19 2.65 6.94 7.09
C ASP A 19 2.28 6.54 8.52
N GLU A 20 0.99 6.59 8.86
CA GLU A 20 0.45 6.25 10.18
C GLU A 20 -0.22 4.87 10.23
N LEU A 21 -0.47 4.21 9.09
CA LEU A 21 -1.17 2.93 9.02
C LEU A 21 -0.32 1.89 8.29
N HIS A 22 -0.08 0.77 8.95
CA HIS A 22 0.69 -0.35 8.45
C HIS A 22 -0.20 -1.60 8.37
N ALA A 23 -0.02 -2.40 7.33
CA ALA A 23 -0.70 -3.69 7.24
C ALA A 23 0.27 -4.85 7.32
N TYR A 24 -0.21 -5.94 7.90
CA TYR A 24 0.53 -7.16 8.12
C TYR A 24 -0.28 -8.35 7.62
N LEU A 25 0.38 -9.25 6.90
CA LEU A 25 -0.20 -10.52 6.49
C LEU A 25 0.31 -11.64 7.39
N ASN A 26 -0.62 -12.34 8.03
CA ASN A 26 -0.29 -13.56 8.76
C ASN A 26 0.02 -14.69 7.75
N LYS A 27 1.25 -15.20 7.75
CA LYS A 27 1.70 -16.23 6.80
C LYS A 27 1.15 -17.64 7.10
N GLN A 28 0.52 -17.84 8.25
CA GLN A 28 -0.12 -19.12 8.62
C GLN A 28 -1.60 -19.15 8.23
N THR A 29 -2.32 -18.05 8.48
CA THR A 29 -3.77 -17.96 8.29
C THR A 29 -4.18 -17.26 6.99
N GLY A 30 -3.34 -16.35 6.48
CA GLY A 30 -3.67 -15.46 5.37
C GLY A 30 -4.51 -14.26 5.78
N GLU A 31 -4.64 -14.01 7.09
CA GLU A 31 -5.36 -12.87 7.64
C GLU A 31 -4.54 -11.58 7.45
N LEU A 32 -5.21 -10.53 6.95
CA LEU A 32 -4.66 -9.18 6.88
C LEU A 32 -5.07 -8.41 8.13
N VAL A 33 -4.10 -7.73 8.73
CA VAL A 33 -4.28 -6.95 9.95
C VAL A 33 -3.68 -5.57 9.73
N THR A 34 -4.50 -4.54 9.83
CA THR A 34 -4.07 -3.13 9.79
C THR A 34 -3.87 -2.62 11.20
N ILE A 35 -2.72 -2.02 11.45
CA ILE A 35 -2.34 -1.44 12.74
C ILE A 35 -1.72 -0.06 12.52
N SER A 36 -2.09 0.91 13.34
CA SER A 36 -1.52 2.24 13.30
C SER A 36 -0.17 2.31 14.02
N SER A 37 0.65 3.30 13.67
CA SER A 37 1.90 3.61 14.38
C SER A 37 1.66 3.85 15.88
N GLU A 38 0.51 4.40 16.26
CA GLU A 38 0.13 4.61 17.66
C GLU A 38 -0.08 3.28 18.41
N GLU A 39 -0.79 2.34 17.79
CA GLU A 39 -1.03 1.02 18.39
C GLU A 39 0.25 0.18 18.48
N LEU A 40 1.14 0.26 17.49
CA LEU A 40 2.46 -0.37 17.54
C LEU A 40 3.29 0.19 18.71
N GLN A 41 3.31 1.51 18.87
CA GLN A 41 4.02 2.14 19.98
C GLN A 41 3.42 1.70 21.34
N ALA A 42 2.09 1.72 21.46
CA ALA A 42 1.41 1.27 22.66
C ALA A 42 1.66 -0.22 22.98
N ALA A 43 1.89 -1.05 21.96
CA ALA A 43 2.23 -2.46 22.13
C ALA A 43 3.66 -2.69 22.65
N GLU A 44 4.60 -1.80 22.32
CA GLU A 44 5.97 -1.82 22.85
C GLU A 44 6.08 -1.27 24.27
N GLU A 45 5.13 -0.43 24.69
CA GLU A 45 5.08 0.14 26.04
C GLU A 45 4.71 -0.93 27.09
N GLU A 46 5.30 -0.85 28.29
CA GLU A 46 4.98 -1.75 29.42
C GLU A 46 3.66 -1.37 30.13
N ASP A 47 2.92 -0.40 29.58
CA ASP A 47 1.68 0.08 30.16
C ASP A 47 0.56 -0.97 30.05
N ALA A 48 -0.29 -1.03 31.08
CA ALA A 48 -1.40 -1.96 31.08
C ALA A 48 -2.42 -1.57 30.00
N ILE A 49 -2.78 -2.53 29.12
CA ILE A 49 -3.74 -2.32 28.03
C ILE A 49 -5.11 -1.80 28.50
N GLU A 50 -5.44 -2.04 29.77
CA GLU A 50 -6.64 -1.52 30.44
C GLU A 50 -6.70 0.01 30.48
N SER A 51 -5.56 0.69 30.36
CA SER A 51 -5.45 2.15 30.27
C SER A 51 -6.04 2.69 28.96
N TYR A 52 -6.07 1.88 27.90
CA TYR A 52 -6.56 2.27 26.58
C TYR A 52 -8.08 2.06 26.44
N PRO A 53 -8.75 2.82 25.56
CA PRO A 53 -10.16 2.61 25.23
C PRO A 53 -10.44 1.20 24.69
N GLU A 54 -11.60 0.62 25.02
CA GLU A 54 -11.95 -0.77 24.63
C GLU A 54 -11.83 -1.03 23.12
N TRP A 55 -12.21 -0.05 22.29
CA TRP A 55 -12.11 -0.14 20.84
C TRP A 55 -10.66 -0.22 20.32
N GLN A 56 -9.68 0.27 21.08
CA GLN A 56 -8.26 0.27 20.71
C GLN A 56 -7.52 -0.93 21.31
N ARG A 57 -8.03 -1.52 22.39
CA ARG A 57 -7.39 -2.67 23.06
C ARG A 57 -7.21 -3.87 22.14
N GLU A 58 -8.19 -4.18 21.30
CA GLU A 58 -8.10 -5.30 20.36
C GLU A 58 -6.96 -5.08 19.34
N ALA A 59 -6.83 -3.85 18.82
CA ALA A 59 -5.75 -3.49 17.91
C ALA A 59 -4.38 -3.56 18.59
N ILE A 60 -4.25 -3.06 19.83
CA ILE A 60 -2.99 -3.15 20.60
C ILE A 60 -2.61 -4.61 20.89
N GLN A 61 -3.58 -5.49 21.22
CA GLN A 61 -3.29 -6.93 21.40
C GLN A 61 -2.77 -7.55 20.10
N LYS A 62 -3.37 -7.19 18.97
CA LYS A 62 -2.89 -7.66 17.66
C LYS A 62 -1.51 -7.11 17.34
N ALA A 63 -1.23 -5.85 17.65
CA ALA A 63 0.08 -5.24 17.50
C ALA A 63 1.14 -5.97 18.35
N GLN A 64 0.82 -6.33 19.60
CA GLN A 64 1.70 -7.15 20.45
C GLN A 64 1.96 -8.53 19.83
N GLU A 65 0.91 -9.20 19.32
CA GLU A 65 1.06 -10.48 18.63
C GLU A 65 1.98 -10.39 17.40
N ILE A 66 1.89 -9.29 16.64
CA ILE A 66 2.73 -9.01 15.47
C ILE A 66 4.19 -8.77 15.88
N LEU A 67 4.43 -8.03 16.96
CA LEU A 67 5.79 -7.73 17.45
C LEU A 67 6.46 -8.96 18.07
N ASP A 68 5.70 -9.81 18.75
CA ASP A 68 6.19 -11.03 19.40
C ASP A 68 6.33 -12.22 18.44
N SER A 69 5.69 -12.17 17.27
CA SER A 69 5.66 -13.28 16.31
C SER A 69 6.26 -12.92 14.96
N ASP A 70 7.22 -13.73 14.51
CA ASP A 70 7.76 -13.71 13.15
C ASP A 70 6.77 -14.21 12.09
N ASP A 71 5.54 -14.57 12.46
CA ASP A 71 4.52 -15.08 11.53
C ASP A 71 3.82 -13.99 10.71
N TYR A 72 4.01 -12.72 11.08
CA TYR A 72 3.42 -11.59 10.40
C TYR A 72 4.44 -10.93 9.45
N LEU A 73 4.01 -10.74 8.20
CA LEU A 73 4.81 -10.09 7.17
C LEU A 73 4.25 -8.69 6.91
N SER A 74 5.07 -7.66 7.10
CA SER A 74 4.70 -6.28 6.79
C SER A 74 4.49 -6.13 5.28
N LEU A 75 3.33 -5.60 4.89
CA LEU A 75 3.07 -5.23 3.50
C LEU A 75 3.99 -4.07 3.08
N PRO A 76 4.24 -3.90 1.77
CA PRO A 76 4.97 -2.74 1.26
C PRO A 76 4.27 -1.44 1.69
N SER A 77 5.01 -0.56 2.34
CA SER A 77 4.49 0.74 2.75
C SER A 77 4.34 1.67 1.54
N LYS A 78 3.70 2.83 1.72
CA LYS A 78 3.70 3.89 0.69
C LYS A 78 5.10 4.31 0.23
N PHE A 79 6.10 4.21 1.12
CA PHE A 79 7.48 4.48 0.76
C PHE A 79 8.04 3.41 -0.18
N ASP A 80 7.72 2.14 0.05
CA ASP A 80 8.15 1.02 -0.81
C ASP A 80 7.42 0.99 -2.16
N ILE A 81 6.16 1.43 -2.18
CA ILE A 81 5.34 1.55 -3.40
C ILE A 81 5.92 2.64 -4.33
N HIS A 82 6.69 3.59 -3.80
CA HIS A 82 7.32 4.69 -4.52
C HIS A 82 6.33 5.38 -5.49
N GLU A 83 5.24 5.94 -4.96
CA GLU A 83 4.17 6.53 -5.78
C GLU A 83 4.68 7.58 -6.79
N TYR A 84 5.72 8.34 -6.43
CA TYR A 84 6.39 9.26 -7.36
C TYR A 84 6.97 8.53 -8.58
N SER A 85 7.61 7.38 -8.40
CA SER A 85 8.15 6.57 -9.50
C SER A 85 7.05 5.98 -10.38
N ILE A 86 5.89 5.65 -9.81
CA ILE A 86 4.72 5.22 -10.60
C ILE A 86 4.23 6.39 -11.48
N ILE A 87 4.13 7.60 -10.91
CA ILE A 87 3.77 8.82 -11.65
C ILE A 87 4.77 9.11 -12.77
N GLU A 88 6.07 9.07 -12.46
CA GLU A 88 7.13 9.33 -13.44
C GLU A 88 7.09 8.35 -14.62
N ARG A 89 6.92 7.05 -14.34
CA ARG A 89 6.76 6.03 -15.39
C ARG A 89 5.49 6.25 -16.20
N PHE A 90 4.36 6.55 -15.55
CA PHE A 90 3.12 6.88 -16.25
C PHE A 90 3.32 8.05 -17.22
N CYS A 91 3.91 9.17 -16.75
CA CYS A 91 4.17 10.33 -17.60
C CYS A 91 5.09 10.00 -18.78
N THR A 92 6.06 9.10 -18.58
CA THR A 92 7.02 8.68 -19.62
C THR A 92 6.40 7.73 -20.67
N GLU A 93 5.42 6.92 -20.27
CA GLU A 93 4.79 5.92 -21.14
C GLU A 93 3.58 6.46 -21.94
N ILE A 94 3.24 7.74 -21.78
CA ILE A 94 2.20 8.41 -22.58
C ILE A 94 2.66 8.53 -24.04
N GLU A 95 1.79 8.11 -24.97
CA GLU A 95 2.08 8.12 -26.42
C GLU A 95 2.29 9.52 -26.99
N ASP A 96 1.59 10.51 -26.45
CA ASP A 96 1.72 11.91 -26.84
C ASP A 96 2.97 12.53 -26.18
N ALA A 97 4.00 12.75 -27.00
CA ALA A 97 5.28 13.28 -26.55
C ALA A 97 5.17 14.72 -25.98
N GLU A 98 4.29 15.56 -26.51
CA GLU A 98 4.10 16.92 -25.95
C GLU A 98 3.43 16.86 -24.58
N LEU A 99 2.45 15.97 -24.42
CA LEU A 99 1.78 15.72 -23.14
C LEU A 99 2.73 15.07 -22.12
N SER A 100 3.55 14.11 -22.55
CA SER A 100 4.57 13.46 -21.73
C SER A 100 5.56 14.47 -21.17
N ASP A 101 6.15 15.32 -22.03
CA ASP A 101 7.11 16.36 -21.61
C ASP A 101 6.47 17.37 -20.64
N GLU A 102 5.23 17.80 -20.90
CA GLU A 102 4.50 18.71 -20.01
C GLU A 102 4.25 18.07 -18.64
N LEU A 103 3.78 16.82 -18.59
CA LEU A 103 3.51 16.12 -17.34
C LEU A 103 4.79 15.87 -16.55
N LEU A 104 5.87 15.46 -17.21
CA LEU A 104 7.20 15.29 -16.60
C LEU A 104 7.72 16.60 -16.01
N PHE A 105 7.46 17.74 -16.67
CA PHE A 105 7.79 19.05 -16.11
C PHE A 105 6.93 19.39 -14.89
N GLN A 106 5.62 19.12 -14.93
CA GLN A 106 4.69 19.43 -13.83
C GLN A 106 5.03 18.67 -12.54
N ILE A 107 5.58 17.46 -12.63
CA ILE A 107 5.91 16.62 -11.48
C ILE A 107 7.25 16.97 -10.82
N GLN A 108 7.95 18.03 -11.25
CA GLN A 108 9.21 18.46 -10.64
C GLN A 108 9.01 19.43 -9.48
N GLY A 109 9.72 19.21 -8.36
CA GLY A 109 9.76 20.13 -7.22
C GLY A 109 8.51 20.14 -6.34
N SER A 110 8.47 21.05 -5.37
CA SER A 110 7.39 21.10 -4.36
C SER A 110 6.01 21.28 -4.99
N GLY A 111 5.02 20.50 -4.55
CA GLY A 111 3.65 20.53 -5.08
C GLY A 111 3.43 19.72 -6.36
N ALA A 112 4.41 18.90 -6.76
CA ALA A 112 4.34 18.00 -7.91
C ALA A 112 3.04 17.18 -7.97
N PHE A 113 2.66 16.54 -6.87
CA PHE A 113 1.48 15.67 -6.81
C PHE A 113 0.17 16.42 -7.11
N GLN A 114 0.00 17.63 -6.57
CA GLN A 114 -1.19 18.43 -6.82
C GLN A 114 -1.25 18.90 -8.27
N ARG A 115 -0.12 19.31 -8.86
CA ARG A 115 -0.05 19.72 -10.26
C ARG A 115 -0.30 18.56 -11.21
N PHE A 116 0.26 17.38 -10.92
CA PHE A 116 -0.04 16.15 -11.63
C PHE A 116 -1.55 15.84 -11.62
N LYS A 117 -2.19 15.89 -10.44
CA LYS A 117 -3.65 15.72 -10.32
C LYS A 117 -4.41 16.72 -11.19
N HIS A 118 -4.06 18.00 -11.14
CA HIS A 118 -4.71 18.99 -12.00
C HIS A 118 -4.50 18.71 -13.49
N ALA A 119 -3.32 18.24 -13.88
CA ALA A 119 -3.02 17.92 -15.26
C ALA A 119 -3.83 16.72 -15.76
N ILE A 120 -3.90 15.61 -15.03
CA ILE A 120 -4.67 14.43 -15.47
C ILE A 120 -6.17 14.74 -15.66
N TYR A 121 -6.73 15.64 -14.85
CA TYR A 121 -8.10 16.14 -15.06
C TYR A 121 -8.22 17.07 -16.26
N ARG A 122 -7.23 17.94 -16.48
CA ARG A 122 -7.22 18.89 -17.60
C ARG A 122 -7.13 18.19 -18.95
N TYR A 123 -6.37 17.11 -19.03
CA TYR A 123 -6.12 16.34 -20.24
C TYR A 123 -7.06 15.13 -20.41
N ASP A 124 -8.00 14.93 -19.48
CA ASP A 124 -8.98 13.82 -19.51
C ASP A 124 -8.34 12.42 -19.51
N ILE A 125 -7.19 12.28 -18.84
CA ILE A 125 -6.43 11.02 -18.72
C ILE A 125 -6.50 10.45 -17.30
N VAL A 126 -7.48 10.89 -16.51
CA VAL A 126 -7.66 10.46 -15.12
C VAL A 126 -7.94 8.96 -15.02
N ASP A 127 -8.74 8.41 -15.94
CA ASP A 127 -9.05 6.98 -15.98
C ASP A 127 -7.83 6.15 -16.40
N ASP A 128 -7.00 6.66 -17.32
CA ASP A 128 -5.73 6.02 -17.70
C ASP A 128 -4.78 5.97 -16.52
N TRP A 129 -4.66 7.07 -15.77
CA TRP A 129 -3.88 7.11 -14.54
C TRP A 129 -4.36 6.07 -13.52
N TYR A 130 -5.66 6.00 -13.23
CA TYR A 130 -6.19 5.03 -12.27
C TYR A 130 -5.95 3.58 -12.71
N ARG A 131 -6.16 3.26 -13.99
CA ARG A 131 -5.82 1.93 -14.54
C ARG A 131 -4.33 1.62 -14.44
N TYR A 132 -3.47 2.60 -14.72
CA TYR A 132 -2.02 2.43 -14.64
C TYR A 132 -1.57 2.19 -13.20
N ARG A 133 -2.04 3.02 -12.28
CA ARG A 133 -1.75 2.91 -10.84
C ARG A 133 -2.20 1.57 -10.29
N GLN A 134 -3.41 1.11 -10.63
CA GLN A 134 -3.91 -0.19 -10.21
C GLN A 134 -2.99 -1.34 -10.65
N LYS A 135 -2.61 -1.37 -11.94
CA LYS A 135 -1.68 -2.38 -12.46
C LYS A 135 -0.30 -2.31 -11.80
N ALA A 136 0.18 -1.11 -11.47
CA ALA A 136 1.44 -0.94 -10.77
C ALA A 136 1.36 -1.51 -9.34
N LEU A 137 0.26 -1.26 -8.62
CA LEU A 137 0.03 -1.83 -7.29
C LEU A 137 -0.09 -3.35 -7.33
N GLU A 138 -0.85 -3.89 -8.28
CA GLU A 138 -0.95 -5.35 -8.50
C GLU A 138 0.41 -5.98 -8.72
N LYS A 139 1.27 -5.35 -9.54
CA LYS A 139 2.62 -5.82 -9.78
C LYS A 139 3.47 -5.81 -8.50
N ILE A 140 3.42 -4.74 -7.72
CA ILE A 140 4.17 -4.64 -6.46
C ILE A 140 3.69 -5.71 -5.47
N ALA A 141 2.36 -5.92 -5.38
CA ALA A 141 1.78 -6.95 -4.54
C ALA A 141 2.21 -8.36 -4.98
N ILE A 142 2.19 -8.67 -6.29
CA ILE A 142 2.68 -9.94 -6.84
C ILE A 142 4.17 -10.12 -6.51
N ASP A 143 5.00 -9.12 -6.81
CA ASP A 143 6.45 -9.18 -6.55
C ASP A 143 6.73 -9.42 -5.06
N TRP A 144 5.98 -8.76 -4.16
CA TRP A 144 6.09 -8.96 -2.72
C TRP A 144 5.64 -10.37 -2.29
N LEU A 145 4.52 -10.88 -2.83
CA LEU A 145 4.04 -12.23 -2.54
C LEU A 145 5.04 -13.30 -3.02
N GLU A 146 5.62 -13.13 -4.21
CA GLU A 146 6.63 -14.03 -4.76
C GLU A 146 7.90 -14.07 -3.90
N VAL A 147 8.40 -12.91 -3.47
CA VAL A 147 9.55 -12.81 -2.55
C VAL A 147 9.29 -13.55 -1.24
N ASN A 148 8.05 -13.52 -0.76
CA ASN A 148 7.63 -14.21 0.46
C ASN A 148 7.15 -15.67 0.21
N SER A 149 7.24 -16.18 -1.01
CA SER A 149 6.79 -17.53 -1.41
C SER A 149 5.31 -17.80 -1.10
N ILE A 150 4.46 -16.78 -1.22
CA ILE A 150 3.01 -16.85 -0.99
C ILE A 150 2.30 -16.96 -2.34
N SER A 151 1.34 -17.89 -2.44
CA SER A 151 0.53 -18.01 -3.66
C SER A 151 -0.66 -17.06 -3.58
N CYS A 152 -1.06 -16.46 -4.71
CA CYS A 152 -2.28 -15.67 -4.79
C CYS A 152 -3.20 -16.13 -5.91
N THR A 153 -4.48 -15.78 -5.77
CA THR A 153 -5.49 -15.92 -6.82
C THR A 153 -5.93 -14.54 -7.29
N THR A 154 -5.83 -14.30 -8.59
CA THR A 154 -6.52 -13.21 -9.27
C THR A 154 -7.92 -13.69 -9.63
N ASN A 155 -8.94 -13.20 -8.92
CA ASN A 155 -10.32 -13.35 -9.39
C ASN A 155 -10.52 -12.36 -10.53
N GLU A 156 -10.16 -12.77 -11.75
CA GLU A 156 -10.72 -12.19 -12.96
C GLU A 156 -12.14 -12.76 -13.10
N GLU A 157 -13.15 -12.05 -12.59
CA GLU A 157 -14.56 -12.27 -12.97
C GLU A 157 -15.08 -11.09 -13.81
#